data_AF-A0A5Q0HCP2-F1
#
_entry.id   AF-A0A5Q0HCP2-F1
#
_cell.length_a   1.000
_cell.length_b   1.000
_cell.length_c   1.000
_cell.angle_alpha   90.00
_cell.angle_beta   90.00
_cell.angle_gamma   90.00
#
_symmetry.space_group_name_H-M   'P 1'
#
loop_
_entity.id
_entity.type
_entity.pdbx_description
1 polymer ?
#
loop_
_entity_poly.entity_id
_entity_poly.type
_entity_poly.pdbx_seq_one_letter_code
_entity_poly.pdbx_strand_id
1 'polypeptide(L)'
;MSGSLEVRQFLWNQDDIMSRPGGGGVPAQRTGEPSRISDDQVHRARLSVARGATSAEDCRLLLDMLGLSPGEDGGPPPVQR
;
A
#
# COMPACT_ATOMS: atom_id res chain seq x y z
N MET A 1 11.80 -0.21 43.09
CA MET A 1 11.84 -0.55 41.66
C MET A 1 10.82 0.34 40.95
N SER A 2 11.17 1.59 40.66
CA SER A 2 10.21 2.62 40.19
C SER A 2 10.15 2.77 38.67
N GLY A 3 11.15 2.29 37.93
CA GLY A 3 11.34 2.54 36.49
C GLY A 3 10.25 2.10 35.51
N SER A 4 9.18 1.45 35.98
CA SER A 4 8.06 1.07 35.09
C SER A 4 7.05 2.21 34.89
N LEU A 5 6.98 3.17 35.81
CA LEU A 5 6.06 4.29 35.72
C LEU A 5 6.62 5.40 34.83
N GLU A 6 7.92 5.70 34.92
CA GLU A 6 8.54 6.69 34.04
C GLU A 6 8.54 6.24 32.57
N VAL A 7 8.70 4.94 32.30
CA VAL A 7 8.63 4.39 30.93
C VAL A 7 7.21 4.53 30.35
N ARG A 8 6.17 4.28 31.15
CA ARG A 8 4.78 4.47 30.71
C ARG A 8 4.47 5.93 30.42
N GLN A 9 4.96 6.85 31.26
CA GLN A 9 4.79 8.28 31.04
C GLN A 9 5.55 8.74 29.77
N PHE A 10 6.77 8.27 29.56
CA PHE A 10 7.56 8.61 28.36
C PHE A 10 6.90 8.13 27.06
N LEU A 11 6.36 6.90 27.05
CA LEU A 11 5.64 6.36 25.90
C LEU A 11 4.36 7.14 25.61
N TRP A 12 3.61 7.51 26.65
CA TRP A 12 2.39 8.32 26.51
C TRP A 12 2.69 9.73 25.97
N ASN A 13 3.78 10.35 26.44
CA ASN A 13 4.20 11.67 25.98
C ASN A 13 4.77 11.64 24.55
N GLN A 14 5.32 10.51 24.12
CA GLN A 14 5.81 10.32 22.74
C GLN A 14 4.65 10.27 21.74
N ASP A 15 3.54 9.62 22.11
CA ASP A 15 2.32 9.53 21.29
C ASP A 15 1.70 10.92 21.03
N ASP A 16 1.73 11.79 22.04
CA ASP A 16 1.27 13.18 21.94
C ASP A 16 2.18 14.05 21.04
N ILE A 17 3.49 13.80 21.07
CA ILE A 17 4.48 14.47 20.20
C ILE A 17 4.40 13.97 18.75
N MET A 18 4.12 12.69 18.52
CA MET A 18 3.90 12.12 17.18
C MET A 18 2.55 12.50 16.57
N SER A 19 1.57 12.89 17.40
CA SER A 19 0.26 13.38 16.95
C SER A 19 0.27 14.83 16.45
N ARG A 20 1.42 15.53 16.50
CA ARG A 20 1.58 16.82 15.83
C ARG A 20 1.68 16.61 14.31
N PRO A 21 0.84 17.28 13.50
CA PRO A 21 0.88 17.13 12.04
C PRO A 21 2.19 17.74 11.52
N GLY A 22 3.20 16.90 11.29
CA GLY A 22 4.49 17.29 10.71
C GLY A 22 5.75 16.75 11.39
N GLY A 23 5.65 15.94 12.44
CA GLY A 23 6.79 15.45 13.20
C GLY A 23 7.10 13.96 13.02
N GLY A 24 7.49 13.54 11.82
CA GLY A 24 7.99 12.17 11.59
C GLY A 24 7.84 11.77 10.13
N GLY A 25 8.93 11.32 9.50
CA GLY A 25 9.05 11.06 8.06
C GLY A 25 8.20 9.91 7.49
N VAL A 26 7.08 9.59 8.13
CA VAL A 26 6.10 8.63 7.63
C VAL A 26 4.87 9.39 7.14
N PRO A 27 4.41 9.16 5.89
CA PRO A 27 3.18 9.76 5.39
C PRO A 27 2.02 9.47 6.35
N ALA A 28 1.24 10.50 6.68
CA ALA A 28 0.04 10.34 7.49
C ALA A 28 -0.92 9.34 6.83
N GLN A 29 -1.60 8.53 7.64
CA GLN A 29 -2.64 7.62 7.17
C GLN A 29 -3.67 8.42 6.36
N ARG A 30 -3.94 7.99 5.13
CA ARG A 30 -4.95 8.62 4.28
C ARG A 30 -6.31 8.23 4.83
N THR A 31 -6.98 9.16 5.50
CA THR A 31 -8.37 9.01 5.99
C THR A 31 -9.36 9.06 4.81
N GLY A 32 -9.30 8.07 3.94
CA GLY A 32 -10.22 7.92 2.81
C GLY A 32 -10.43 6.45 2.48
N GLU A 33 -11.66 6.10 2.10
CA GLU A 33 -11.99 4.77 1.56
C GLU A 33 -10.98 4.42 0.46
N PRO A 34 -10.43 3.18 0.44
CA PRO A 34 -9.57 2.75 -0.65
C PRO A 34 -10.35 2.92 -1.95
N SER A 35 -9.88 3.82 -2.81
CA SER A 35 -10.53 4.11 -4.08
C SER A 35 -10.63 2.80 -4.86
N ARG A 36 -11.85 2.27 -5.01
CA ARG A 36 -12.08 1.01 -5.73
C ARG A 36 -11.50 1.17 -7.12
N ILE A 37 -10.62 0.25 -7.51
CA ILE A 37 -9.97 0.28 -8.82
C ILE A 37 -11.03 -0.01 -9.88
N SER A 38 -11.16 0.85 -10.88
CA SER A 38 -12.10 0.69 -12.00
C SER A 38 -11.49 -0.18 -13.10
N ASP A 39 -12.33 -0.89 -13.86
CA ASP A 39 -11.91 -1.69 -15.02
C ASP A 39 -11.12 -0.87 -16.06
N ASP A 40 -11.45 0.42 -16.22
CA ASP A 40 -10.68 1.33 -17.07
C ASP A 40 -9.25 1.53 -16.57
N GLN A 41 -9.06 1.60 -15.25
CA GLN A 41 -7.75 1.71 -14.62
C GLN A 41 -6.96 0.42 -14.79
N VAL A 42 -7.61 -0.74 -14.64
CA VAL A 42 -7.01 -2.06 -14.92
C VAL A 42 -6.58 -2.16 -16.37
N HIS A 43 -7.43 -1.73 -17.31
CA HIS A 43 -7.12 -1.72 -18.74
C HIS A 43 -5.93 -0.81 -19.07
N ARG A 44 -5.90 0.41 -18.52
CA ARG A 44 -4.76 1.33 -18.68
C ARG A 44 -3.48 0.82 -18.05
N ALA A 45 -3.57 0.13 -16.91
CA ALA A 45 -2.42 -0.52 -16.28
C ALA A 45 -1.86 -1.63 -17.19
N ARG A 46 -2.73 -2.49 -17.73
CA ARG A 46 -2.34 -3.55 -18.69
C ARG A 46 -1.63 -2.98 -19.92
N LEU A 47 -2.17 -1.89 -20.49
CA LEU A 47 -1.53 -1.20 -21.63
C LEU A 47 -0.16 -0.63 -21.29
N SER A 48 -0.01 -0.08 -20.09
CA SER A 48 1.27 0.47 -19.62
C SER A 48 2.33 -0.64 -19.47
N VAL A 49 1.95 -1.79 -18.91
CA VAL A 49 2.83 -2.96 -18.78
C VAL A 49 3.23 -3.49 -20.15
N ALA A 50 2.28 -3.65 -21.07
CA ALA A 50 2.55 -4.14 -22.42
C ALA A 50 3.54 -3.24 -23.19
N ARG A 51 3.53 -1.93 -22.92
CA ARG A 51 4.47 -0.98 -23.53
C ARG A 51 5.88 -1.04 -22.91
N GLY A 52 5.99 -1.45 -21.65
CA GLY A 52 7.26 -1.55 -20.93
C GLY A 52 7.93 -2.93 -20.99
N ALA A 53 7.18 -3.96 -21.41
CA ALA A 53 7.68 -5.32 -21.48
C ALA A 53 8.66 -5.51 -22.64
N THR A 54 9.69 -6.31 -22.39
CA THR A 54 10.74 -6.65 -23.38
C THR A 54 10.36 -7.84 -24.26
N SER A 55 9.41 -8.66 -23.83
CA SER A 55 8.90 -9.81 -24.57
C SER A 55 7.46 -10.15 -24.15
N ALA A 56 6.81 -11.05 -24.91
CA ALA A 56 5.49 -11.55 -24.55
C ALA A 56 5.48 -12.36 -23.24
N GLU A 57 6.57 -13.07 -22.95
CA GLU A 57 6.75 -13.81 -21.69
C GLU A 57 6.92 -12.87 -20.50
N ASP A 58 7.78 -11.85 -20.67
CA ASP A 58 8.00 -10.79 -19.68
C ASP A 58 6.70 -10.02 -19.37
N CYS A 59 5.93 -9.68 -20.40
CA CYS A 59 4.61 -9.07 -20.23
C CYS A 59 3.67 -9.93 -19.38
N ARG A 60 3.64 -11.25 -19.63
CA ARG A 60 2.80 -12.18 -18.85
C ARG A 60 3.24 -12.25 -17.40
N LEU A 61 4.54 -12.38 -17.13
CA LEU A 61 5.09 -12.39 -15.78
C LEU A 61 4.77 -11.09 -15.03
N LEU A 62 4.94 -9.94 -15.67
CA LEU A 62 4.62 -8.63 -15.08
C LEU A 62 3.12 -8.50 -14.76
N LEU A 63 2.25 -8.93 -15.67
CA LEU A 63 0.81 -8.89 -15.43
C LEU A 63 0.40 -9.81 -14.28
N ASP A 64 1.01 -10.99 -14.16
CA ASP A 64 0.76 -11.95 -13.07
C ASP A 64 1.20 -11.37 -11.71
N MET A 65 2.43 -10.85 -11.62
CA MET A 65 2.95 -10.21 -10.40
C MET A 65 2.10 -9.02 -9.92
N LEU A 66 1.44 -8.34 -10.84
CA LEU A 66 0.57 -7.20 -10.55
C LEU A 66 -0.89 -7.58 -10.34
N GLY A 67 -1.27 -8.86 -10.50
CA GLY A 67 -2.66 -9.31 -10.44
C GLY A 67 -3.54 -8.73 -11.56
N LEU A 68 -2.95 -8.43 -12.72
CA LEU A 68 -3.60 -7.83 -13.88
C LEU A 68 -3.87 -8.85 -15.00
N SER A 69 -3.74 -10.15 -14.76
CA SER A 69 -3.94 -11.19 -15.79
C SER A 69 -5.39 -11.19 -16.33
N PRO A 70 -5.59 -11.37 -17.64
CA PRO A 70 -6.93 -11.49 -18.22
C PRO A 70 -7.45 -12.92 -18.01
N GLY A 71 -8.36 -13.11 -17.06
CA GLY A 71 -9.04 -14.40 -16.84
C GLY A 71 -9.00 -14.92 -15.41
N GLU A 72 -8.22 -14.31 -14.52
CA GLU A 72 -8.42 -14.46 -13.08
C GLU A 72 -9.25 -13.27 -12.62
N ASP A 73 -10.56 -13.48 -12.55
CA ASP A 73 -11.46 -12.59 -11.84
C ASP A 73 -10.95 -12.43 -10.40
N GLY A 74 -10.34 -11.28 -10.12
CA GLY A 74 -10.24 -10.71 -8.79
C GLY A 74 -9.81 -11.69 -7.70
N GLY A 75 -8.67 -12.37 -7.89
CA GLY A 75 -7.93 -12.91 -6.74
C GLY A 75 -7.87 -11.83 -5.66
N PRO A 76 -8.26 -12.14 -4.40
CA PRO A 76 -8.48 -11.12 -3.39
C PRO A 76 -7.26 -10.21 -3.33
N PRO A 77 -7.46 -8.87 -3.34
CA PRO A 77 -6.34 -7.95 -3.27
C PRO A 77 -5.46 -8.37 -2.08
N PRO A 78 -4.13 -8.31 -2.20
CA PRO A 78 -3.23 -8.80 -1.17
C PRO A 78 -3.68 -8.21 0.18
N VAL A 79 -3.92 -9.11 1.14
CA VAL A 79 -4.39 -8.76 2.48
C VAL A 79 -3.49 -7.68 3.06
N GLN A 80 -4.00 -6.45 3.11
CA GLN A 80 -3.35 -5.36 3.83
C GLN A 80 -3.53 -5.65 5.32
N ARG A 81 -2.46 -6.15 5.97
CA ARG A 81 -2.39 -6.34 7.42
C ARG A 81 -1.98 -5.07 8.13
#